data_AF-S4PII6-F1
#
_entry.id   AF-S4PII6-F1
#
_cell.length_a   1.000
_cell.length_b   1.000
_cell.length_c   1.000
_cell.angle_alpha   90.00
_cell.angle_beta   90.00
_cell.angle_gamma   90.00
#
_symmetry.space_group_name_H-M   'P 1'
#
loop_
_entity.id
_entity.type
_entity.pdbx_description
1 polymer ?
#
loop_
_entity_poly.entity_id
_entity_poly.type
_entity_poly.pdbx_seq_one_letter_code
_entity_poly.pdbx_strand_id
1 'polypeptide(L)'
;KAVTLPAQAVEAYGLRTVGVYRVPGNAAGVAALAAALDRGEPPPAGDARWADVHVASSLLKAYLRRLPDPILTAHLYPAFIAADRSPERARELRRLVHALPEAHYETLKYLIQHLRRVVAH
;
A
#
# COMPACT_ATOMS: atom_id res chain seq x y z
N LYS A 1 -4.50 5.15 -8.58
CA LYS A 1 -5.67 5.65 -7.83
C LYS A 1 -6.01 4.78 -6.61
N ALA A 2 -6.25 3.48 -6.79
CA ALA A 2 -6.64 2.58 -5.70
C ALA A 2 -5.61 2.46 -4.54
N VAL A 3 -4.31 2.61 -4.84
CA VAL A 3 -3.24 2.65 -3.81
C VAL A 3 -2.95 4.08 -3.34
N THR A 4 -2.98 5.05 -4.26
CA THR A 4 -2.58 6.44 -3.98
C THR A 4 -3.58 7.19 -3.12
N LEU A 5 -4.89 7.05 -3.37
CA LEU A 5 -5.92 7.78 -2.61
C LEU A 5 -5.95 7.37 -1.13
N PRO A 6 -5.96 6.06 -0.77
CA PRO A 6 -5.95 5.68 0.64
C PRO A 6 -4.64 6.03 1.33
N ALA A 7 -3.50 5.99 0.62
CA ALA A 7 -2.21 6.44 1.16
C ALA A 7 -2.21 7.95 1.48
N GLN A 8 -2.76 8.77 0.59
CA GLN A 8 -2.91 10.22 0.81
C GLN A 8 -3.81 10.52 2.00
N ALA A 9 -4.91 9.77 2.16
CA ALA A 9 -5.77 9.88 3.34
C ALA A 9 -5.02 9.53 4.63
N VAL A 10 -4.22 8.46 4.63
CA VAL A 10 -3.37 8.10 5.78
C VAL A 10 -2.35 9.19 6.09
N GLU A 11 -1.74 9.81 5.08
CA GLU A 11 -0.80 10.93 5.30
C GLU A 11 -1.48 12.19 5.82
N ALA A 12 -2.70 12.49 5.37
CA ALA A 12 -3.44 13.68 5.78
C ALA A 12 -3.96 13.57 7.22
N TYR A 13 -4.43 12.38 7.63
CA TYR A 13 -5.16 12.21 8.89
C TYR A 13 -4.46 11.31 9.92
N GLY A 14 -3.48 10.49 9.50
CA GLY A 14 -2.98 9.37 10.28
C GLY A 14 -1.60 9.52 10.91
N LEU A 15 -0.88 10.61 10.67
CA LEU A 15 0.48 10.79 11.20
C LEU A 15 0.54 10.89 12.74
N ARG A 16 -0.59 11.03 13.43
CA ARG A 16 -0.68 10.99 14.90
C ARG A 16 -1.51 9.82 15.44
N THR A 17 -2.02 8.96 14.57
CA THR A 17 -2.89 7.86 14.99
C THR A 17 -2.05 6.64 15.36
N VAL A 18 -2.28 6.08 16.54
CA VAL A 18 -1.55 4.90 16.99
C VAL A 18 -1.96 3.67 16.16
N GLY A 19 -0.98 2.91 15.71
CA GLY A 19 -1.22 1.60 15.08
C GLY A 19 -1.73 1.66 13.64
N VAL A 20 -1.45 2.72 12.89
CA VAL A 20 -1.66 2.75 11.43
C VAL A 20 -1.08 1.48 10.79
N TYR A 21 -1.80 0.89 9.83
CA TYR A 21 -1.50 -0.40 9.19
C TYR A 21 -1.56 -1.65 10.08
N ARG A 22 -1.51 -1.52 11.42
CA ARG A 22 -1.67 -2.65 12.37
C ARG A 22 -3.13 -2.87 12.78
N VAL A 23 -3.84 -1.81 13.17
CA VAL A 23 -5.24 -1.89 13.63
C VAL A 23 -6.16 -2.03 12.41
N PRO A 24 -7.11 -2.98 12.42
CA PRO A 24 -8.05 -3.13 11.31
C PRO A 24 -9.12 -2.03 11.34
N GLY A 25 -9.39 -1.41 10.19
CA GLY A 25 -10.54 -0.55 10.00
C GLY A 25 -11.89 -1.29 9.97
N ASN A 26 -12.97 -0.53 10.13
CA ASN A 26 -14.33 -1.02 10.02
C ASN A 26 -14.59 -1.68 8.65
N ALA A 27 -15.03 -2.94 8.66
CA ALA A 27 -15.21 -3.74 7.44
C ALA A 27 -16.25 -3.16 6.47
N ALA A 28 -17.37 -2.61 6.98
CA ALA A 28 -18.39 -1.99 6.14
C ALA A 28 -17.87 -0.70 5.48
N GLY A 29 -17.08 0.09 6.20
CA GLY A 29 -16.39 1.26 5.66
C GLY A 29 -15.41 0.88 4.54
N VAL A 30 -14.59 -0.15 4.76
CA VAL A 30 -13.65 -0.66 3.75
C VAL A 30 -14.38 -1.15 2.50
N ALA A 31 -15.45 -1.92 2.66
CA ALA A 31 -16.24 -2.43 1.55
C ALA A 31 -16.89 -1.30 0.74
N ALA A 32 -17.45 -0.29 1.42
CA ALA A 32 -18.08 0.84 0.76
C ALA A 32 -17.08 1.69 -0.05
N LEU A 33 -15.91 1.99 0.52
CA LEU A 33 -14.88 2.74 -0.18
C LEU A 33 -14.26 1.94 -1.34
N ALA A 34 -14.08 0.62 -1.18
CA ALA A 34 -13.63 -0.25 -2.25
C ALA A 34 -14.62 -0.24 -3.42
N ALA A 35 -15.93 -0.36 -3.13
CA ALA A 35 -16.95 -0.34 -4.16
C ALA A 35 -16.99 1.01 -4.91
N ALA A 36 -16.82 2.14 -4.21
CA ALA A 36 -16.75 3.46 -4.85
C ALA A 36 -15.53 3.60 -5.77
N LEU A 37 -14.36 3.17 -5.30
CA LEU A 37 -13.12 3.18 -6.10
C LEU A 37 -13.20 2.25 -7.31
N ASP A 38 -13.81 1.07 -7.17
CA ASP A 38 -13.98 0.11 -8.26
C ASP A 38 -14.94 0.65 -9.34
N ARG A 39 -15.90 1.52 -8.97
CA ARG A 39 -16.75 2.27 -9.92
C ARG A 39 -16.06 3.49 -10.54
N GLY A 40 -14.85 3.82 -10.10
CA GLY A 40 -14.11 5.00 -10.57
C GLY A 40 -14.66 6.32 -10.02
N GLU A 41 -15.50 6.28 -9.00
CA GLU A 41 -16.05 7.48 -8.36
C GLU A 41 -14.94 8.24 -7.63
N PRO A 42 -14.89 9.57 -7.75
CA PRO A 42 -14.01 10.36 -6.89
C PRO A 42 -14.44 10.17 -5.43
N PRO A 43 -13.50 10.23 -4.47
CA PRO A 43 -13.86 10.23 -3.06
C PRO A 43 -14.87 11.36 -2.81
N PRO A 44 -16.07 11.07 -2.27
CA PRO A 44 -17.09 12.10 -2.08
C PRO A 44 -16.56 13.17 -1.14
N ALA A 45 -16.76 14.44 -1.49
CA ALA A 45 -16.43 15.54 -0.61
C ALA A 45 -17.18 15.38 0.73
N GLY A 46 -16.45 15.31 1.84
CA GLY A 46 -17.03 15.17 3.18
C GLY A 46 -17.37 13.74 3.62
N ASP A 47 -17.00 12.71 2.86
CA ASP A 47 -17.15 11.33 3.33
C ASP A 47 -16.13 11.03 4.46
N ALA A 48 -16.64 11.03 5.70
CA ALA A 48 -15.86 10.83 6.91
C ALA A 48 -15.09 9.49 6.94
N ARG A 49 -15.48 8.50 6.14
CA ARG A 49 -14.77 7.21 6.04
C ARG A 49 -13.35 7.38 5.48
N TRP A 50 -13.11 8.41 4.65
CA TRP A 50 -11.76 8.73 4.19
C TRP A 50 -10.88 9.36 5.27
N ALA A 51 -11.48 9.92 6.32
CA ALA A 51 -10.74 10.43 7.48
C ALA A 51 -10.44 9.34 8.52
N ASP A 52 -11.14 8.20 8.46
CA ASP A 52 -10.80 7.02 9.27
C ASP A 52 -9.56 6.32 8.68
N VAL A 53 -8.42 6.50 9.35
CA VAL A 53 -7.12 6.00 8.91
C VAL A 53 -7.02 4.47 8.99
N HIS A 54 -7.79 3.82 9.86
CA HIS A 54 -7.82 2.36 9.93
C HIS A 54 -8.61 1.80 8.75
N VAL A 55 -9.69 2.47 8.35
CA VAL A 55 -10.43 2.15 7.11
C VAL A 55 -9.54 2.39 5.89
N ALA A 56 -8.91 3.56 5.77
CA ALA A 56 -8.04 3.90 4.64
C ALA A 56 -6.83 2.94 4.52
N SER A 57 -6.15 2.63 5.64
CA SER A 57 -5.03 1.69 5.63
C SER A 57 -5.47 0.24 5.37
N SER A 58 -6.63 -0.19 5.87
CA SER A 58 -7.22 -1.50 5.51
C SER A 58 -7.58 -1.59 4.04
N LEU A 59 -8.12 -0.52 3.47
CA LEU A 59 -8.47 -0.42 2.05
C LEU A 59 -7.23 -0.55 1.16
N LEU A 60 -6.15 0.17 1.47
CA LEU A 60 -4.87 0.04 0.76
C LEU A 60 -4.38 -1.40 0.77
N LYS A 61 -4.35 -2.04 1.95
CA LYS A 61 -3.94 -3.44 2.10
C LYS A 61 -4.85 -4.38 1.29
N ALA A 62 -6.15 -4.10 1.23
CA ALA A 62 -7.10 -4.90 0.45
C ALA A 62 -6.79 -4.84 -1.05
N TYR A 63 -6.48 -3.67 -1.59
CA TYR A 63 -6.11 -3.54 -3.00
C TYR A 63 -4.81 -4.27 -3.35
N LEU A 64 -3.78 -4.17 -2.51
CA LEU A 64 -2.54 -4.92 -2.72
C LEU A 64 -2.76 -6.44 -2.72
N ARG A 65 -3.66 -6.94 -1.87
CA ARG A 65 -4.03 -8.37 -1.83
C ARG A 65 -4.88 -8.84 -3.00
N ARG A 66 -5.62 -7.93 -3.65
CA ARG A 66 -6.48 -8.23 -4.81
C ARG A 66 -5.73 -8.25 -6.14
N LEU A 67 -4.45 -7.86 -6.16
CA LEU A 67 -3.66 -7.87 -7.39
C LEU A 67 -3.57 -9.30 -7.96
N PRO A 68 -3.74 -9.47 -9.29
CA PRO A 68 -3.63 -10.79 -9.91
C PRO A 68 -2.21 -11.36 -9.79
N ASP A 69 -1.19 -10.50 -9.84
CA ASP A 69 0.19 -10.82 -9.51
C ASP A 69 0.65 -9.92 -8.36
N PRO A 70 1.24 -10.46 -7.27
CA PRO A 70 1.66 -9.65 -6.13
C PRO A 70 2.61 -8.51 -6.51
N ILE A 71 2.71 -7.48 -5.67
CA ILE A 71 3.55 -6.30 -5.95
C ILE A 71 5.03 -6.65 -6.20
N LEU A 72 5.54 -7.73 -5.58
CA LEU A 72 6.90 -8.24 -5.79
C LEU A 72 6.98 -9.34 -6.87
N THR A 73 5.87 -9.63 -7.55
CA THR A 73 5.65 -10.70 -8.54
C THR A 73 5.87 -12.11 -7.98
N ALA A 74 5.04 -13.06 -8.40
CA ALA A 74 5.25 -14.47 -8.03
C ALA A 74 6.56 -15.01 -8.60
N HIS A 75 6.95 -14.55 -9.80
CA HIS A 75 8.15 -14.99 -10.50
C HIS A 75 9.45 -14.62 -9.78
N LEU A 76 9.57 -13.38 -9.30
CA LEU A 76 10.79 -12.90 -8.61
C LEU A 76 10.81 -13.25 -7.11
N TYR A 77 9.70 -13.73 -6.54
CA TYR A 77 9.59 -14.01 -5.11
C TYR A 77 10.70 -14.94 -4.57
N PRO A 78 11.05 -16.08 -5.20
CA PRO A 78 12.15 -16.91 -4.71
C PRO A 78 13.49 -16.17 -4.68
N ALA A 79 13.74 -15.29 -5.66
CA ALA A 79 14.95 -14.49 -5.71
C ALA A 79 14.99 -13.43 -4.59
N PHE A 80 13.85 -12.82 -4.24
CA PHE A 80 13.74 -11.92 -3.09
C PHE A 80 14.07 -12.64 -1.78
N ILE A 81 13.58 -13.86 -1.59
CA ILE A 81 13.89 -14.67 -0.39
C ILE A 81 15.38 -15.04 -0.33
N ALA A 82 15.98 -15.40 -1.46
CA ALA A 82 17.42 -15.68 -1.54
C ALA A 82 18.26 -14.43 -1.24
N ALA A 83 17.88 -13.28 -1.81
CA ALA A 83 18.56 -12.00 -1.59
C ALA A 83 18.54 -11.55 -0.12
N ASP A 84 17.46 -11.81 0.60
CA ASP A 84 17.35 -11.47 2.04
C ASP A 84 18.37 -12.21 2.92
N ARG A 85 18.83 -13.38 2.48
CA ARG A 85 19.84 -14.21 3.17
C ARG A 85 21.28 -13.97 2.68
N SER A 86 21.47 -13.11 1.67
CA SER A 86 22.78 -12.85 1.07
C SER A 86 23.62 -11.88 1.91
N PRO A 87 24.95 -12.05 2.01
CA PRO A 87 25.84 -11.02 2.56
C PRO A 87 25.75 -9.68 1.81
N GLU A 88 25.37 -9.71 0.53
CA GLU A 88 25.20 -8.53 -0.32
C GLU A 88 23.73 -8.10 -0.46
N ARG A 89 22.92 -8.40 0.57
CA ARG A 89 21.46 -8.20 0.62
C ARG A 89 20.97 -6.90 -0.01
N ALA A 90 21.53 -5.75 0.39
CA ALA A 90 21.07 -4.45 -0.10
C ALA A 90 21.27 -4.27 -1.61
N ARG A 91 22.36 -4.82 -2.16
CA ARG A 91 22.68 -4.75 -3.59
C ARG A 91 21.77 -5.67 -4.40
N GLU A 92 21.56 -6.91 -3.92
CA GLU A 92 20.67 -7.88 -4.57
C GLU A 92 19.21 -7.43 -4.55
N LEU A 93 18.71 -6.97 -3.40
CA LEU A 93 17.35 -6.43 -3.30
C LEU A 93 17.15 -5.23 -4.23
N ARG A 94 18.15 -4.32 -4.32
CA ARG A 94 18.09 -3.21 -5.27
C ARG A 94 17.99 -3.71 -6.71
N ARG A 95 18.82 -4.68 -7.10
CA ARG A 95 18.78 -5.28 -8.44
C ARG A 95 17.40 -5.86 -8.76
N LEU A 96 16.82 -6.62 -7.83
CA LEU A 96 15.50 -7.24 -8.00
C LEU A 96 14.38 -6.21 -8.07
N VAL A 97 14.43 -5.15 -7.26
CA VAL A 97 13.47 -4.04 -7.35
C VAL A 97 13.51 -3.39 -8.74
N HIS A 98 14.69 -3.19 -9.32
CA HIS A 98 14.81 -2.63 -10.68
C HIS A 98 14.43 -3.63 -11.79
N ALA A 99 14.34 -4.93 -11.48
CA ALA A 99 13.89 -5.95 -12.41
C ALA A 99 12.36 -6.14 -12.41
N LEU A 100 11.63 -5.46 -11.52
CA LEU A 100 10.17 -5.49 -11.51
C LEU A 100 9.59 -4.86 -12.79
N PRO A 101 8.43 -5.33 -13.27
CA PRO A 101 7.67 -4.62 -14.30
C PRO A 101 7.40 -3.16 -13.88
N GLU A 102 7.39 -2.24 -14.83
CA GLU A 102 7.31 -0.79 -14.58
C GLU A 102 6.18 -0.40 -13.62
N ALA A 103 4.97 -0.93 -13.84
CA ALA A 103 3.81 -0.66 -13.00
C ALA A 103 4.00 -1.15 -11.54
N HIS A 104 4.67 -2.30 -11.36
CA HIS A 104 4.97 -2.85 -10.03
C HIS A 104 6.05 -2.02 -9.33
N TYR A 105 7.09 -1.63 -10.06
CA TYR A 105 8.16 -0.77 -9.56
C TYR A 105 7.63 0.58 -9.08
N GLU A 106 6.86 1.30 -9.92
CA GLU A 106 6.34 2.62 -9.55
C GLU A 106 5.35 2.53 -8.38
N THR A 107 4.51 1.48 -8.34
CA THR A 107 3.62 1.25 -7.20
C THR A 107 4.40 0.97 -5.92
N LEU A 108 5.42 0.12 -5.98
CA LEU A 108 6.27 -0.22 -4.83
C LEU A 108 7.05 0.99 -4.34
N LYS A 109 7.64 1.77 -5.25
CA LYS A 109 8.36 3.01 -4.95
C LYS A 109 7.48 4.00 -4.21
N TYR A 110 6.26 4.24 -4.71
CA TYR A 110 5.29 5.10 -4.03
C TYR A 110 4.93 4.56 -2.64
N LEU A 111 4.65 3.26 -2.52
CA LEU A 111 4.32 2.62 -1.25
C LEU A 111 5.45 2.76 -0.23
N ILE A 112 6.70 2.52 -0.62
CA ILE A 112 7.86 2.64 0.27
C ILE A 112 8.07 4.10 0.68
N GLN A 113 7.88 5.08 -0.21
CA GLN A 113 7.94 6.50 0.14
C GLN A 113 6.85 6.89 1.14
N HIS A 114 5.63 6.42 0.92
CA HIS A 114 4.51 6.61 1.85
C HIS A 114 4.82 6.02 3.23
N LEU A 115 5.22 4.75 3.30
CA LEU A 115 5.53 4.08 4.57
C LEU A 115 6.71 4.75 5.30
N ARG A 116 7.69 5.29 4.56
CA ARG A 116 8.76 6.11 5.16
C ARG A 116 8.23 7.38 5.82
N ARG A 117 7.24 8.06 5.23
CA ARG A 117 6.59 9.22 5.86
C ARG A 117 5.82 8.84 7.11
N VAL A 118 5.14 7.70 7.09
CA VAL A 118 4.40 7.17 8.25
C VAL A 118 5.33 6.83 9.41
N VAL A 119 6.48 6.20 9.16
CA VAL A 119 7.45 5.83 10.21
C VAL A 119 8.24 7.03 10.75
N ALA A 120 8.34 8.13 9.98
CA ALA A 120 9.01 9.34 10.43
C ALA A 120 8.21 10.15 11.48
N HIS A 121 7.00 9.72 11.81
CA HIS A 121 6.10 10.31 12.82
C HIS A 121 5.79 9.28 13.90
#